data_AF-A0A7W1AZI0-F1
#
_entry.id   AF-A0A7W1AZI0-F1
#
_cell.length_a   1.000
_cell.length_b   1.000
_cell.length_c   1.000
_cell.angle_alpha   90.00
_cell.angle_beta   90.00
_cell.angle_gamma   90.00
#
_symmetry.space_group_name_H-M   'P 1'
#
loop_
_entity.id
_entity.type
_entity.pdbx_description
1 polymer ?
#
loop_
_entity_poly.entity_id
_entity_poly.type
_entity_poly.pdbx_seq_one_letter_code
_entity_poly.pdbx_strand_id
1 'polypeptide(L)' 'MRHQNSVMHGLLKLVPWAAFERLVDEHDADARVRTLTTKAQFIALLYGQMAGAVSLREIVTALSSHAAR' A
#
# COMPACT_ATOMS: atom_id res chain seq x y z
N MET A 1 12.73 -17.87 14.03
CA MET A 1 11.72 -17.32 13.10
C MET A 1 12.21 -15.96 12.63
N ARG A 2 12.50 -15.76 11.34
CA ARG A 2 13.00 -14.47 10.84
C ARG A 2 11.86 -13.44 10.92
N HIS A 3 11.89 -12.58 11.93
CA HIS A 3 11.07 -11.38 11.93
C HIS A 3 11.55 -10.49 10.78
N GLN A 4 10.93 -10.62 9.61
CA GLN A 4 11.12 -9.69 8.50
C GLN A 4 10.42 -8.36 8.84
N ASN A 5 11.00 -7.60 9.79
CA ASN A 5 10.63 -6.21 10.03
C ASN A 5 11.19 -5.38 8.87
N SER A 6 10.54 -5.44 7.71
CA SER A 6 10.88 -4.51 6.63
C SER A 6 10.61 -3.08 7.09
N VAL A 7 11.39 -2.11 6.64
CA VAL A 7 11.16 -0.68 6.91
C VAL A 7 9.72 -0.30 6.56
N MET A 8 9.19 -0.86 5.46
CA MET A 8 7.79 -0.74 5.08
C MET A 8 6.83 -1.24 6.16
N HIS A 9 7.05 -2.43 6.73
CA HIS A 9 6.22 -2.95 7.81
C HIS A 9 6.27 -2.05 9.06
N GLY A 10 7.44 -1.49 9.38
CA GLY A 10 7.58 -0.51 10.47
C GLY A 10 6.74 0.76 10.24
N LEU A 11 6.76 1.30 9.02
CA LEU A 11 5.98 2.49 8.67
C LEU A 11 4.48 2.23 8.64
N LEU A 12 4.05 1.07 8.12
CA LEU A 12 2.62 0.71 8.09
C LEU A 12 2.02 0.57 9.50
N LYS A 13 2.83 0.33 10.54
CA LYS A 13 2.35 0.36 11.94
C LYS A 13 2.01 1.75 12.45
N LEU A 14 2.57 2.80 11.84
CA LEU A 14 2.30 4.18 12.23
C LEU A 14 0.98 4.69 11.65
N VAL A 15 0.41 3.97 10.67
CA VAL A 15 -0.85 4.36 10.02
C VAL A 15 -2.02 4.01 10.95
N PRO A 16 -2.92 4.97 11.26
CA PRO A 16 -4.10 4.71 12.07
C PRO A 16 -5.18 4.00 11.24
N TRP A 17 -5.04 2.68 11.04
CA TRP A 17 -5.88 1.92 10.12
C TRP A 17 -7.38 2.01 10.40
N ALA A 18 -7.80 2.06 11.66
CA ALA A 18 -9.22 2.22 12.00
C ALA A 18 -9.78 3.57 11.52
N ALA A 19 -9.00 4.65 11.62
CA ALA A 19 -9.40 5.95 11.10
C ALA A 19 -9.38 5.98 9.57
N PHE A 20 -8.40 5.31 8.96
CA PHE A 20 -8.32 5.17 7.51
C PHE A 20 -9.53 4.41 6.94
N GLU A 21 -9.86 3.26 7.52
CA GLU A 21 -11.00 2.42 7.10
C GLU A 21 -12.32 3.17 7.27
N ARG A 22 -12.49 3.90 8.39
CA ARG A 22 -13.65 4.78 8.58
C ARG A 22 -13.78 5.84 7.48
N LEU A 23 -12.67 6.42 7.01
CA LEU A 23 -12.69 7.42 5.93
C LEU A 23 -13.01 6.78 4.57
N VAL A 24 -12.54 5.55 4.33
CA VAL A 24 -12.90 4.79 3.11
C VAL A 24 -14.40 4.57 3.06
N ASP A 25 -15.00 4.18 4.17
CA ASP A 25 -16.45 3.97 4.28
C ASP A 25 -17.23 5.30 4.19
N GLU A 26 -16.78 6.35 4.88
CA GLU A 26 -17.42 7.67 4.91
C GLU A 26 -17.50 8.31 3.51
N HIS A 27 -16.49 8.07 2.67
CA HIS A 27 -16.42 8.60 1.32
C HIS A 27 -16.81 7.60 0.22
N ASP A 28 -17.25 6.39 0.59
CA ASP A 28 -17.57 5.30 -0.33
C ASP A 28 -16.44 5.06 -1.36
N ALA A 29 -15.19 5.16 -0.90
CA ALA A 29 -14.02 5.19 -1.79
C ALA A 29 -13.82 3.86 -2.54
N ASP A 30 -14.34 2.76 -1.99
CA ASP A 30 -14.27 1.42 -2.57
C ASP A 30 -15.59 0.94 -3.23
N ALA A 31 -16.62 1.78 -3.36
CA ALA A 31 -17.97 1.43 -3.85
C ALA A 31 -18.03 0.55 -5.11
N ARG A 32 -17.09 0.76 -6.04
CA ARG A 32 -17.01 0.09 -7.35
C ARG A 32 -15.65 -0.53 -7.60
N VAL A 33 -14.83 -0.62 -6.58
CA VAL A 33 -13.51 -1.21 -6.68
C VAL A 33 -13.64 -2.72 -6.78
N ARG A 34 -12.95 -3.31 -7.77
CA ARG A 34 -12.95 -4.78 -7.98
C ARG A 34 -11.69 -5.47 -7.47
N THR A 35 -10.54 -4.81 -7.55
CA THR A 35 -9.23 -5.44 -7.32
C THR A 35 -8.24 -4.56 -6.56
N LEU A 36 -8.29 -3.24 -6.73
CA LEU A 36 -7.35 -2.30 -6.09
C LEU A 36 -8.07 -1.44 -5.06
N THR A 37 -8.19 -1.95 -3.83
CA THR A 37 -8.78 -1.20 -2.70
C THR A 37 -8.02 0.08 -2.44
N THR A 38 -8.69 1.09 -1.87
CA THR A 38 -8.07 2.36 -1.48
C THR A 38 -6.88 2.13 -0.54
N LYS A 39 -6.97 1.13 0.34
CA LYS A 39 -5.86 0.66 1.19
C LYS A 39 -4.68 0.12 0.38
N ALA A 40 -4.93 -0.76 -0.59
CA ALA A 40 -3.87 -1.31 -1.45
C ALA A 40 -3.22 -0.22 -2.30
N GLN A 41 -4.01 0.71 -2.85
CA GLN A 41 -3.51 1.87 -3.58
C GLN A 41 -2.64 2.75 -2.69
N PHE A 42 -3.08 3.05 -1.46
CA PHE A 42 -2.31 3.83 -0.50
C PHE A 42 -0.94 3.19 -0.21
N ILE A 43 -0.92 1.88 0.06
CA ILE A 43 0.33 1.14 0.30
C ILE A 43 1.25 1.18 -0.93
N ALA A 44 0.70 1.03 -2.14
CA ALA A 44 1.47 1.08 -3.38
C ALA A 44 2.09 2.47 -3.62
N LEU A 45 1.35 3.55 -3.34
CA LEU A 45 1.86 4.91 -3.46
C LEU A 45 2.91 5.22 -2.39
N LEU A 46 2.69 4.78 -1.14
CA LEU A 46 3.67 4.91 -0.06
C LEU A 46 4.98 4.19 -0.42
N TYR A 47 4.87 2.98 -0.98
CA TYR A 47 6.02 2.24 -1.50
C TYR A 47 6.76 3.05 -2.58
N GLY A 48 6.02 3.57 -3.57
CA GLY A 48 6.59 4.37 -4.65
C GLY A 48 7.36 5.58 -4.14
N GLN A 49 6.80 6.32 -3.17
CA GLN A 49 7.47 7.47 -2.56
C GLN A 49 8.77 7.07 -1.84
N MET A 50 8.75 5.96 -1.10
CA MET A 50 9.95 5.48 -0.39
C MET A 50 11.02 4.92 -1.32
N ALA A 51 10.61 4.25 -2.40
CA ALA A 51 11.51 3.68 -3.39
C ALA A 51 12.10 4.75 -4.33
N GLY A 52 11.61 5.99 -4.27
CA GLY A 52 11.96 7.05 -5.22
C GLY A 52 11.44 6.78 -6.63
N ALA A 53 10.36 6.00 -6.76
CA ALA A 53 9.81 5.63 -8.05
C ALA A 53 9.25 6.86 -8.77
N VAL A 54 9.67 7.05 -10.01
CA VAL A 54 9.28 8.21 -10.83
C VAL A 54 8.08 7.91 -11.74
N SER A 55 7.59 6.67 -11.74
CA SER A 55 6.44 6.27 -12.55
C SER A 55 5.60 5.14 -11.93
N LEU A 56 4.32 5.08 -12.32
CA LEU A 56 3.42 3.97 -11.97
C LEU A 56 3.95 2.62 -12.45
N ARG A 57 4.57 2.57 -13.63
CA ARG A 57 5.15 1.33 -14.18
C ARG A 57 6.23 0.79 -13.26
N GLU A 58 7.10 1.66 -12.76
CA GLU A 58 8.17 1.29 -11.84
C GLU A 58 7.62 0.71 -10.53
N ILE A 59 6.57 1.34 -9.97
CA ILE A 59 5.86 0.83 -8.78
C ILE A 59 5.32 -0.59 -9.04
N VAL A 60 4.62 -0.80 -10.16
CA VAL A 60 4.02 -2.10 -10.51
C VAL A 60 5.09 -3.16 -10.73
N THR A 61 6.16 -2.84 -11.48
CA THR A 61 7.27 -3.77 -11.74
C THR A 61 7.95 -4.17 -10.43
N ALA A 62 8.22 -3.22 -9.57
CA ALA A 62 8.86 -3.46 -8.28
C ALA A 62 7.97 -4.34 -7.37
N LEU A 63 6.68 -4.01 -7.20
CA LEU A 63 5.75 -4.82 -6.40
C LEU A 63 5.58 -6.24 -6.96
N SER A 64 5.47 -6.38 -8.29
CA SER A 64 5.34 -7.69 -8.95
C SER A 64 6.58 -8.56 -8.72
N SER A 65 7.78 -7.98 -8.73
CA SER A 65 9.02 -8.71 -8.47
C SER A 65 9.15 -9.22 -7.02
N HIS A 66 8.47 -8.58 -6.06
CA HIS A 66 8.42 -9.03 -4.67
C HIS A 66 7.35 -10.11 -4.44
N ALA A 67 6.34 -10.21 -5.31
CA ALA A 67 5.31 -11.25 -5.22
C ALA A 67 5.80 -12.63 -5.68
N ALA A 68 6.83 -12.68 -6.53
CA ALA A 68 7.41 -13.91 -7.05
C ALA A 68 8.49 -14.54 -6.13
N ARG A 69 8.74 -13.94 -4.96
CA ARG A 69 9.80 -14.32 -4.02
C ARG A 69 9.19 -14.73 -2.68
#